data_AF-A0A0D7AUM3-F1
#
_entry.id   AF-A0A0D7AUM3-F1
#
_cell.length_a   1.000
_cell.length_b   1.000
_cell.length_c   1.000
_cell.angle_alpha   90.00
_cell.angle_beta   90.00
_cell.angle_gamma   90.00
#
_symmetry.space_group_name_H-M   'P 1'
#
loop_
_entity.id
_entity.type
_entity.pdbx_description
1 polymer ?
#
loop_
_entity_poly.entity_id
_entity_poly.type
_entity_poly.pdbx_seq_one_letter_code
_entity_poly.pdbx_strand_id
1 'polypeptide(L)' 'TAARYLEQVLEGQISQFWPKLKAERPQLRFMHDGAPSHSAKVTQRWLADHSIEILPHPPNSPDLNPIE' A
#
# COMPACT_ATOMS: atom_id res chain seq x y z
N THR A 1 -12.04 -6.45 4.52
CA THR A 1 -11.26 -7.71 4.64
C THR A 1 -10.02 -7.60 3.77
N ALA A 2 -9.00 -8.43 4.00
CA ALA A 2 -7.79 -8.46 3.16
C ALA A 2 -8.10 -8.79 1.69
N ALA A 3 -9.02 -9.73 1.45
CA ALA A 3 -9.45 -10.07 0.08
C ALA A 3 -10.04 -8.88 -0.68
N ARG A 4 -10.95 -8.12 -0.05
CA ARG A 4 -11.53 -6.93 -0.68
C ARG A 4 -10.48 -5.84 -0.93
N TYR A 5 -9.55 -5.65 -0.01
CA TYR A 5 -8.45 -4.69 -0.16
C TYR A 5 -7.55 -5.06 -1.34
N LEU A 6 -7.21 -6.35 -1.47
CA LEU A 6 -6.47 -6.86 -2.63
C LEU A 6 -7.19 -6.57 -3.93
N GLU A 7 -8.45 -7.00 -4.05
CA GLU A 7 -9.20 -6.87 -5.31
C GLU A 7 -9.45 -5.41 -5.70
N GLN A 8 -9.97 -4.59 -4.78
CA GLN A 8 -10.46 -3.25 -5.12
C GLN A 8 -9.37 -2.20 -5.11
N VAL A 9 -8.39 -2.33 -4.22
CA VAL A 9 -7.35 -1.31 -4.03
C VAL A 9 -6.06 -1.71 -4.71
N LEU A 10 -5.50 -2.87 -4.36
CA LEU A 10 -4.18 -3.27 -4.85
C LEU A 10 -4.21 -3.68 -6.33
N GLU A 11 -4.96 -4.73 -6.65
CA GLU A 11 -5.16 -5.18 -8.03
C GLU A 11 -5.98 -4.20 -8.86
N GLY A 12 -6.91 -3.48 -8.21
CA GLY A 12 -7.74 -2.50 -8.87
C GLY A 12 -6.99 -1.22 -9.26
N GLN A 13 -6.66 -0.41 -8.27
CA GLN A 13 -6.14 0.95 -8.50
C GLN A 13 -4.60 0.97 -8.53
N ILE A 14 -3.96 0.36 -7.53
CA ILE A 14 -2.51 0.48 -7.35
C ILE A 14 -1.76 -0.16 -8.51
N SER A 15 -2.18 -1.34 -8.99
CA SER A 15 -1.58 -2.02 -10.15
C SER A 15 -1.53 -1.12 -11.40
N GLN A 16 -2.56 -0.29 -11.60
CA GLN A 16 -2.70 0.58 -12.77
C GLN A 16 -1.81 1.83 -12.66
N PHE A 17 -1.77 2.46 -11.49
CA PHE A 17 -1.07 3.74 -11.32
C PHE A 17 0.40 3.60 -10.90
N TRP A 18 0.75 2.55 -10.16
CA TRP A 18 2.06 2.40 -9.55
C TRP A 18 3.23 2.44 -10.53
N PRO A 19 3.19 1.75 -11.70
CA PRO A 19 4.31 1.78 -12.65
C PRO A 19 4.61 3.20 -13.14
N LYS A 20 3.56 3.97 -13.46
CA LYS A 20 3.69 5.37 -13.89
C LYS A 20 4.27 6.23 -12.77
N LEU A 21 3.73 6.11 -11.56
CA LEU A 21 4.19 6.89 -10.41
C LEU A 21 5.65 6.60 -10.06
N LYS A 22 6.10 5.34 -10.13
CA LYS A 22 7.50 4.98 -9.89
C LYS A 22 8.43 5.44 -11.00
N ALA A 23 7.98 5.44 -12.26
CA ALA A 23 8.76 6.00 -13.36
C ALA A 23 9.00 7.51 -13.18
N GLU A 24 7.99 8.26 -12.71
CA GLU A 24 8.09 9.69 -12.43
C GLU A 24 8.85 9.98 -11.12
N ARG A 25 8.71 9.11 -10.11
CA ARG A 25 9.29 9.27 -8.76
C ARG A 25 9.94 7.96 -8.30
N PRO A 26 11.20 7.68 -8.67
CA PRO A 26 11.86 6.43 -8.36
C PRO A 26 11.95 6.13 -6.85
N GLN A 27 12.05 7.16 -6.00
CA GLN A 27 12.10 7.06 -4.54
C GLN A 27 10.74 6.95 -3.86
N LEU A 28 9.65 6.85 -4.62
CA LEU A 28 8.30 6.74 -4.06
C LEU A 28 8.16 5.45 -3.25
N ARG A 29 7.59 5.59 -2.05
CA ARG A 29 7.23 4.51 -1.13
C ARG A 29 5.73 4.55 -0.84
N PHE A 30 5.13 3.38 -0.69
CA PHE A 30 3.70 3.19 -0.49
C PHE A 30 3.37 3.25 1.00
N MET A 31 2.36 4.03 1.39
CA MET A 31 1.91 4.12 2.78
C MET A 31 0.46 3.64 2.87
N HIS A 32 0.16 2.88 3.93
CA HIS A 32 -1.19 2.52 4.33
C HIS A 32 -1.28 2.53 5.86
N ASP A 33 -2.49 2.71 6.40
CA ASP A 33 -2.71 2.71 7.84
C ASP A 33 -2.51 1.31 8.46
N GLY A 34 -2.62 1.24 9.79
CA GLY A 34 -2.46 -0.01 10.55
C GLY A 34 -3.65 -0.98 10.51
N ALA A 35 -4.59 -0.87 9.57
CA ALA A 35 -5.76 -1.76 9.54
C ALA A 35 -5.34 -3.25 9.37
N PRO A 36 -6.04 -4.21 10.01
CA PRO A 36 -5.66 -5.63 9.94
C PRO A 36 -5.61 -6.23 8.53
N SER A 37 -6.34 -5.65 7.56
CA SER A 37 -6.26 -6.05 6.15
C SER A 37 -4.90 -5.76 5.53
N HIS A 38 -4.20 -4.72 5.99
CA HIS A 38 -2.94 -4.27 5.44
C HIS A 38 -1.77 -5.14 5.87
N SER A 39 -1.81 -5.64 7.10
CA SER A 39 -0.83 -6.59 7.65
C SER A 39 -1.08 -8.05 7.29
N ALA A 40 -2.17 -8.36 6.56
CA ALA A 40 -2.50 -9.72 6.19
C ALA A 40 -1.43 -10.33 5.26
N LYS A 41 -1.12 -11.62 5.43
CA LYS A 41 -0.09 -12.33 4.65
C LYS A 41 -0.29 -12.19 3.14
N VAL A 42 -1.53 -12.26 2.67
CA VAL A 42 -1.89 -12.13 1.25
C VAL A 42 -1.58 -10.74 0.70
N THR A 43 -1.78 -9.71 1.51
CA THR A 43 -1.51 -8.31 1.17
C THR A 43 -0.01 -8.03 1.13
N GLN A 44 0.72 -8.49 2.16
CA GLN A 44 2.17 -8.35 2.23
C GLN A 44 2.87 -9.08 1.09
N ARG A 45 2.39 -10.27 0.74
CA ARG A 45 2.90 -11.03 -0.41
C ARG A 45 2.68 -10.28 -1.72
N TRP A 46 1.49 -9.74 -1.95
CA TRP A 46 1.19 -9.00 -3.17
C TRP A 46 2.11 -7.79 -3.34
N LEU A 47 2.31 -7.00 -2.28
CA LEU A 47 3.19 -5.83 -2.29
C LEU A 47 4.65 -6.24 -2.60
N ALA A 48 5.12 -7.35 -2.01
CA ALA A 48 6.45 -7.89 -2.28
C ALA A 48 6.60 -8.38 -3.74
N ASP A 49 5.62 -9.14 -4.24
CA ASP A 49 5.62 -9.68 -5.61
C ASP A 49 5.64 -8.54 -6.66
N HIS A 50 5.09 -7.36 -6.32
CA HIS A 50 5.09 -6.17 -7.18
C HIS A 50 6.24 -5.19 -6.90
N SER A 51 7.20 -5.56 -6.03
CA SER A 51 8.34 -4.69 -5.64
C SER A 51 7.89 -3.30 -5.12
N ILE A 52 6.80 -3.28 -4.35
CA ILE A 52 6.26 -2.07 -3.75
C ILE A 52 6.84 -1.92 -2.35
N GLU A 53 7.73 -0.94 -2.18
CA GLU A 53 8.31 -0.60 -0.88
C GLU A 53 7.29 0.11 0.01
N ILE A 54 7.13 -0.40 1.23
CA ILE A 54 6.22 0.19 2.22
C ILE A 54 6.97 1.26 3.03
N LEU A 55 6.34 2.42 3.21
CA LEU A 55 6.73 3.42 4.20
C LEU A 55 6.19 2.99 5.57
N PRO A 56 7.04 2.75 6.58
CA PRO A 56 6.58 2.42 7.92
C PRO A 56 5.70 3.53 8.49
N HIS A 57 4.52 3.15 9.02
CA HIS A 57 3.61 4.06 9.69
C HIS A 57 3.26 3.52 11.08
N PRO A 58 3.38 4.32 12.16
CA PRO A 58 3.10 3.84 13.50
C PRO A 58 1.59 3.57 13.71
N PRO A 59 1.22 2.56 14.52
CA PRO A 59 -0.18 2.28 14.82
C PRO A 59 -0.87 3.47 15.49
N ASN A 60 -2.16 3.67 15.20
CA ASN A 60 -3.01 4.70 15.82
C ASN A 60 -2.44 6.14 15.73
N SER A 61 -1.73 6.47 14.65
CA SER A 61 -1.13 7.80 14.45
C SER A 61 -1.72 8.53 13.24
N PRO A 62 -3.04 8.83 13.23
CA PRO A 62 -3.68 9.54 12.12
C PRO A 62 -3.08 10.93 11.89
N ASP A 63 -2.51 11.55 12.92
CA ASP A 63 -1.78 12.82 12.85
C ASP A 63 -0.54 12.76 11.93
N LEU A 64 0.03 11.58 11.74
CA LEU A 64 1.17 11.34 10.85
C LEU A 64 0.76 10.92 9.44
N ASN A 65 -0.54 10.91 9.16
CA ASN A 65 -1.08 10.59 7.85
C ASN A 65 -1.57 11.87 7.15
N PRO A 66 -0.85 12.43 6.16
CA PRO A 66 -1.22 13.70 5.53
C PRO A 66 -2.56 13.72 4.78
N ILE A 67 -3.20 12.55 4.57
CA ILE A 67 -4.49 12.46 3.88
C ILE A 67 -5.70 12.44 4.84
N GLU A 68 -5.48 12.40 6.15
CA GLU A 68 -6.49 12.63 7.20
C GLU A 68 -6.65 14.14 7.45
#